data_AF-A0A966IZ90-F1
#
_entry.id   AF-A0A966IZ90-F1
#
_cell.length_a   1.000
_cell.length_b   1.000
_cell.length_c   1.000
_cell.angle_alpha   90.00
_cell.angle_beta   90.00
_cell.angle_gamma   90.00
#
_symmetry.space_group_name_H-M   'P 1'
#
loop_
_entity.id
_entity.type
_entity.pdbx_description
1 polymer ?
#
loop_
_entity_poly.entity_id
_entity_poly.type
_entity_poly.pdbx_seq_one_letter_code
_entity_poly.pdbx_strand_id
1 'polypeptide(L)'
;MPQRPLTLFEKIWYRHVVHQRDDGECLLYVDYHLVQDGSAPGFEMLRQKGLPVRMPKRTFGTPDHYIPTIGRDLSTMADPEKRAMAQALENDCREAGIPFFGLQDARQGIIHVVAPEQGITQPGRLMVCGDSHTSTHGALGALALSCSRPCLASSADFLAAVRAWATALLPASTACFTAATAASEP
;
A
#
# COMPACT_ATOMS: atom_id res chain seq x y z
N MET A 1 8.28 6.47 -26.18
CA MET A 1 9.38 6.32 -25.18
C MET A 1 10.44 7.38 -25.47
N PRO A 2 11.01 8.05 -24.46
CA PRO A 2 12.03 9.08 -24.65
C PRO A 2 13.28 8.51 -25.37
N GLN A 3 13.85 9.27 -26.30
CA GLN A 3 15.08 8.90 -27.04
C GLN A 3 16.37 9.20 -26.26
N ARG A 4 16.27 9.37 -24.94
CA ARG A 4 17.41 9.62 -24.04
C ARG A 4 17.55 8.49 -23.03
N PRO A 5 18.74 8.31 -22.42
CA PRO A 5 18.88 7.41 -21.28
C PRO A 5 17.86 7.75 -20.18
N LEU A 6 17.23 6.70 -19.66
CA LEU A 6 16.22 6.80 -18.60
C LEU A 6 16.87 6.61 -17.23
N THR A 7 16.42 7.40 -16.25
CA THR A 7 16.75 7.19 -14.83
C THR A 7 16.14 5.88 -14.31
N LEU A 8 16.58 5.41 -13.14
CA LEU A 8 15.96 4.24 -12.49
C LEU A 8 14.46 4.46 -12.26
N PHE A 9 14.10 5.64 -11.72
CA PHE A 9 12.70 6.03 -11.52
C PHE A 9 11.91 5.93 -12.82
N GLU A 10 12.40 6.52 -13.92
CA GLU A 10 11.71 6.51 -15.21
C GLU A 10 11.54 5.09 -15.76
N LYS A 11 12.57 4.25 -15.65
CA LYS A 11 12.50 2.85 -16.08
C LYS A 11 11.41 2.08 -15.34
N ILE A 12 11.32 2.26 -14.02
CA ILE A 12 10.29 1.59 -13.21
C ILE A 12 8.93 2.20 -13.52
N TRP A 13 8.80 3.53 -13.51
CA TRP A 13 7.55 4.23 -13.81
C TRP A 13 6.95 3.79 -15.14
N TYR A 14 7.68 3.93 -16.26
CA TYR A 14 7.15 3.61 -17.59
C TYR A 14 6.80 2.13 -17.77
N ARG A 15 7.43 1.22 -17.00
CA ARG A 15 7.05 -0.20 -16.98
C ARG A 15 5.69 -0.44 -16.33
N HIS A 16 5.29 0.45 -15.42
CA HIS A 16 4.03 0.33 -14.68
C HIS A 16 2.89 1.15 -15.28
N VAL A 17 3.16 2.02 -16.26
CA VAL A 17 2.09 2.74 -16.98
C VAL A 17 1.23 1.74 -17.77
N VAL A 18 -0.02 1.61 -17.36
CA VAL A 18 -1.07 0.84 -18.05
C VAL A 18 -1.73 1.70 -19.12
N HIS A 19 -1.99 2.96 -18.79
CA HIS A 19 -2.65 3.93 -19.68
C HIS A 19 -2.20 5.35 -19.29
N GLN A 20 -2.17 6.25 -20.26
CA GLN A 20 -1.92 7.67 -20.02
C GLN A 20 -3.02 8.48 -20.68
N ARG A 21 -3.65 9.38 -19.90
CA ARG A 21 -4.67 10.32 -20.36
C ARG A 21 -4.03 11.52 -21.04
N ASP A 22 -4.84 12.25 -21.81
CA ASP A 22 -4.42 13.44 -22.55
C ASP A 22 -3.96 14.59 -21.63
N ASP A 23 -4.43 14.62 -20.38
CA ASP A 23 -4.01 15.57 -19.34
C ASP A 23 -2.65 15.23 -18.70
N GLY A 24 -2.05 14.09 -19.08
CA GLY A 24 -0.78 13.61 -18.59
C GLY A 24 -0.87 12.68 -17.37
N GLU A 25 -2.04 12.44 -16.80
CA GLU A 25 -2.23 11.44 -15.73
C GLU A 25 -1.97 10.02 -16.25
N CYS A 26 -1.19 9.24 -15.50
CA CYS A 26 -0.86 7.87 -15.82
C CYS A 26 -1.60 6.91 -14.89
N LEU A 27 -2.34 5.95 -15.43
CA LEU A 27 -2.82 4.80 -14.69
C LEU A 27 -1.65 3.85 -14.48
N LEU A 28 -1.26 3.65 -13.23
CA LEU A 28 -0.16 2.75 -12.86
C LEU A 28 -0.69 1.43 -12.34
N TYR A 29 -0.02 0.35 -12.75
CA TYR A 29 -0.14 -0.96 -12.13
C TYR A 29 0.68 -0.98 -10.84
N VAL A 30 0.09 -1.49 -9.75
CA VAL A 30 0.75 -1.63 -8.45
C VAL A 30 1.08 -3.09 -8.23
N ASP A 31 2.34 -3.41 -7.96
CA ASP A 31 2.74 -4.79 -7.70
C ASP A 31 2.21 -5.27 -6.37
N TYR A 32 2.49 -4.53 -5.30
CA TYR A 32 2.14 -4.87 -3.93
C TYR A 32 1.59 -3.70 -3.11
N HIS A 33 0.69 -4.02 -2.20
CA HIS A 33 0.12 -3.10 -1.23
C HIS A 33 0.48 -3.57 0.19
N LEU A 34 0.97 -2.66 1.03
CA LEU A 34 1.24 -2.95 2.44
C LEU A 34 0.19 -2.27 3.31
N VAL A 35 -0.35 -2.99 4.30
CA VAL A 35 -1.39 -2.50 5.21
C VAL A 35 -0.96 -2.66 6.67
N GLN A 36 -1.27 -1.64 7.47
CA GLN A 36 -0.98 -1.55 8.91
C GLN A 36 -2.24 -1.13 9.68
N ASP A 37 -2.20 -1.03 11.01
CA ASP A 37 -3.36 -0.79 11.89
C ASP A 37 -4.29 0.37 11.45
N GLY A 38 -3.71 1.45 10.93
CA GLY A 38 -4.38 2.61 10.34
C GLY A 38 -5.10 2.36 9.00
N SER A 39 -5.05 1.13 8.47
CA SER A 39 -5.71 0.75 7.22
C SER A 39 -7.15 0.29 7.41
N ALA A 40 -7.59 0.03 8.66
CA ALA A 40 -8.94 -0.43 8.97
C ALA A 40 -10.07 0.43 8.34
N PRO A 41 -9.99 1.78 8.31
CA PRO A 41 -11.00 2.59 7.61
C PRO A 41 -11.12 2.29 6.11
N GLY A 42 -10.03 1.84 5.47
CA GLY A 42 -10.03 1.45 4.06
C GLY A 42 -10.83 0.17 3.80
N PHE A 43 -10.66 -0.84 4.65
CA PHE A 43 -11.44 -2.08 4.59
C PHE A 43 -12.91 -1.84 4.89
N GLU A 44 -13.21 -0.96 5.83
CA GLU A 44 -14.59 -0.57 6.14
C GLU A 44 -15.26 0.11 4.94
N MET A 45 -14.55 1.00 4.24
CA MET A 45 -15.09 1.61 3.02
C MET A 45 -15.35 0.58 1.92
N LEU A 46 -14.53 -0.46 1.80
CA LEU A 46 -14.79 -1.56 0.87
C LEU A 46 -16.08 -2.31 1.20
N ARG A 47 -16.27 -2.68 2.47
CA ARG A 47 -17.50 -3.34 2.94
C ARG A 47 -18.74 -2.49 2.65
N GLN A 48 -18.69 -1.19 2.96
CA GLN A 48 -19.79 -0.26 2.68
C GLN A 48 -20.12 -0.16 1.20
N LYS A 49 -19.12 -0.29 0.32
CA LYS A 49 -19.29 -0.31 -1.13
C LYS A 49 -19.63 -1.71 -1.68
N GLY A 50 -19.68 -2.75 -0.85
CA GLY A 50 -19.88 -4.13 -1.28
C GLY A 50 -18.76 -4.66 -2.18
N LEU A 51 -17.55 -4.11 -2.06
CA LEU A 51 -16.39 -4.46 -2.89
C LEU A 51 -15.45 -5.41 -2.14
N PRO A 52 -14.96 -6.50 -2.77
CA PRO A 52 -13.93 -7.33 -2.19
C PRO A 52 -12.53 -6.72 -2.38
N VAL A 53 -11.56 -7.21 -1.60
CA VAL A 53 -10.14 -6.98 -1.90
C VAL A 53 -9.79 -7.71 -3.19
N ARG A 54 -9.26 -7.00 -4.18
CA ARG A 54 -9.07 -7.49 -5.56
C ARG A 54 -7.91 -8.45 -5.72
N MET A 55 -6.79 -8.22 -5.04
CA MET A 55 -5.60 -9.09 -5.09
C MET A 55 -5.04 -9.35 -3.68
N PRO A 56 -5.73 -10.14 -2.84
CA PRO A 56 -5.30 -10.36 -1.47
C PRO A 56 -3.89 -10.97 -1.36
N LYS A 57 -3.49 -11.82 -2.32
CA LYS A 57 -2.14 -12.42 -2.39
C LYS A 57 -1.01 -11.44 -2.75
N ARG A 58 -1.35 -10.20 -3.13
CA ARG A 58 -0.43 -9.09 -3.41
C ARG A 58 -0.50 -7.99 -2.34
N THR A 59 -1.31 -8.21 -1.30
CA THR A 59 -1.39 -7.35 -0.14
C THR A 59 -0.70 -8.04 1.02
N PHE A 60 0.00 -7.30 1.87
CA PHE A 60 0.66 -7.85 3.05
C PHE A 60 0.36 -6.99 4.26
N GLY A 61 -0.02 -7.60 5.37
CA GLY A 61 -0.38 -6.89 6.59
C GLY A 61 0.52 -7.21 7.78
N THR A 62 0.82 -6.21 8.59
CA THR A 62 1.40 -6.38 9.94
C THR A 62 0.90 -5.24 10.83
N PRO A 63 0.52 -5.50 12.08
CA PRO A 63 0.25 -4.45 13.04
C PRO A 63 1.59 -3.94 13.60
N ASP A 64 1.81 -2.63 13.65
CA ASP A 64 3.09 -2.05 14.08
C ASP A 64 3.03 -0.64 14.69
N HIS A 65 2.00 0.17 14.40
CA HIS A 65 1.93 1.56 14.86
C HIS A 65 1.56 1.69 16.34
N TYR A 66 0.78 0.73 16.86
CA TYR A 66 0.20 0.84 18.20
C TYR A 66 0.57 -0.30 19.15
N ILE A 67 1.48 -1.17 18.73
CA ILE A 67 1.85 -2.36 19.50
C ILE A 67 2.81 -1.97 20.63
N PRO A 68 2.45 -2.21 21.90
CA PRO A 68 3.25 -1.80 23.03
C PRO A 68 4.50 -2.67 23.18
N THR A 69 5.58 -2.11 23.71
CA THR A 69 6.84 -2.85 23.94
C THR A 69 6.79 -3.81 25.13
N ILE A 70 5.74 -3.72 25.96
CA ILE A 70 5.57 -4.53 27.17
C ILE A 70 5.00 -5.93 26.89
N GLY A 71 4.53 -6.21 25.67
CA GLY A 71 4.04 -7.53 25.29
C GLY A 71 3.47 -7.58 23.88
N ARG A 72 3.29 -8.80 23.36
CA ARG A 72 2.79 -9.08 22.00
C ARG A 72 1.36 -9.60 21.99
N ASP A 73 0.54 -9.11 22.91
CA ASP A 73 -0.87 -9.53 23.04
C ASP A 73 -1.80 -8.32 23.08
N LEU A 74 -2.98 -8.44 22.49
CA LEU A 74 -3.96 -7.35 22.44
C LEU A 74 -4.39 -6.87 23.84
N SER A 75 -4.36 -7.73 24.86
CA SER A 75 -4.64 -7.36 26.25
C SER A 75 -3.63 -6.36 26.83
N THR A 76 -2.41 -6.31 26.29
CA THR A 76 -1.36 -5.38 26.73
C THR A 76 -1.53 -3.97 26.17
N MET A 77 -2.38 -3.80 25.15
CA MET A 77 -2.72 -2.50 24.57
C MET A 77 -3.72 -1.81 25.50
N ALA A 78 -3.30 -0.82 26.30
CA ALA A 78 -4.18 -0.16 27.27
C ALA A 78 -5.31 0.65 26.62
N ASP A 79 -5.03 1.25 25.47
CA ASP A 79 -5.96 2.10 24.72
C ASP A 79 -6.96 1.22 23.93
N PRO A 80 -8.27 1.30 24.24
CA PRO A 80 -9.27 0.46 23.59
C PRO A 80 -9.45 0.77 22.10
N GLU A 81 -9.23 2.00 21.66
CA GLU A 81 -9.35 2.39 20.25
C GLU A 81 -8.22 1.76 19.44
N LYS A 82 -6.98 1.91 19.92
CA LYS A 82 -5.80 1.28 19.30
C LYS A 82 -5.92 -0.25 19.24
N ARG A 83 -6.40 -0.85 20.33
CA ARG A 83 -6.66 -2.29 20.39
C ARG A 83 -7.69 -2.72 19.35
N ALA A 84 -8.76 -1.95 19.19
CA ALA A 84 -9.79 -2.21 18.18
C ALA A 84 -9.23 -2.10 16.75
N MET A 85 -8.33 -1.15 16.47
CA MET A 85 -7.68 -1.02 15.16
C MET A 85 -6.82 -2.23 14.80
N ALA A 86 -5.96 -2.68 15.74
CA ALA A 86 -5.13 -3.87 15.52
C ALA A 86 -5.98 -5.14 15.33
N GLN A 87 -7.04 -5.29 16.14
CA GLN A 87 -7.97 -6.41 16.00
C GLN A 87 -8.75 -6.35 14.68
N ALA A 88 -9.16 -5.15 14.24
CA ALA A 88 -9.84 -4.94 12.97
C ALA A 88 -8.92 -5.35 11.80
N LEU A 89 -7.66 -4.92 11.80
CA LEU A 89 -6.69 -5.33 10.77
C LEU A 89 -6.54 -6.85 10.69
N GLU A 90 -6.40 -7.54 11.82
CA GLU A 90 -6.31 -9.00 11.85
C GLU A 90 -7.55 -9.67 11.24
N ASN A 91 -8.75 -9.17 11.59
CA ASN A 91 -10.01 -9.66 11.05
C ASN A 91 -10.12 -9.41 9.56
N ASP A 92 -9.81 -8.19 9.13
CA ASP A 92 -9.86 -7.75 7.73
C ASP A 92 -8.91 -8.57 6.86
N CYS A 93 -7.67 -8.78 7.33
CA CYS A 93 -6.70 -9.60 6.61
C CYS A 93 -7.14 -11.07 6.53
N ARG A 94 -7.67 -11.63 7.62
CA ARG A 94 -8.18 -13.00 7.66
C ARG A 94 -9.37 -13.21 6.72
N GLU A 95 -10.35 -12.30 6.75
CA GLU A 95 -11.54 -12.36 5.90
C GLU A 95 -11.18 -12.25 4.41
N ALA A 96 -10.28 -11.31 4.07
CA ALA A 96 -9.84 -11.10 2.70
C ALA A 96 -8.84 -12.16 2.20
N GLY A 97 -8.28 -13.02 3.08
CA GLY A 97 -7.23 -13.98 2.73
C GLY A 97 -5.88 -13.32 2.42
N ILE A 98 -5.58 -12.20 3.08
CA ILE A 98 -4.33 -11.44 2.97
C ILE A 98 -3.26 -12.10 3.84
N PRO A 99 -2.04 -12.35 3.31
CA PRO A 99 -0.87 -12.70 4.12
C PRO A 99 -0.64 -11.70 5.26
N PHE A 100 -0.67 -12.19 6.50
CA PHE A 100 -0.64 -11.37 7.70
C PHE A 100 0.44 -11.84 8.68
N PHE A 101 1.29 -10.92 9.12
CA PHE A 101 2.29 -11.14 10.16
C PHE A 101 1.73 -10.63 11.49
N GLY A 102 0.86 -11.42 12.10
CA GLY A 102 0.18 -11.05 13.35
C GLY A 102 1.10 -11.03 14.56
N LEU A 103 0.61 -10.59 15.72
CA LEU A 103 1.44 -10.35 16.92
C LEU A 103 2.22 -11.58 17.43
N GLN A 104 1.69 -12.79 17.18
CA GLN A 104 2.34 -14.05 17.56
C GLN A 104 3.27 -14.60 16.48
N ASP A 105 3.34 -13.96 15.31
CA ASP A 105 4.28 -14.32 14.26
C ASP A 105 5.69 -13.85 14.63
N ALA A 106 6.67 -14.75 14.53
CA ALA A 106 8.07 -14.42 14.81
C ALA A 106 8.62 -13.33 13.88
N ARG A 107 8.03 -13.17 12.70
CA ARG A 107 8.39 -12.18 11.68
C ARG A 107 7.72 -10.83 11.88
N GLN A 108 6.79 -10.70 12.82
CA GLN A 108 6.08 -9.45 13.06
C GLN A 108 7.05 -8.36 13.53
N GLY A 109 6.80 -7.14 13.02
CA GLY A 109 7.59 -5.95 13.29
C GLY A 109 7.11 -4.78 12.44
N ILE A 110 7.95 -3.74 12.33
CA ILE A 110 7.65 -2.54 11.54
C ILE A 110 7.46 -2.92 10.07
N ILE A 111 6.38 -2.51 9.42
CA ILE A 111 6.02 -2.98 8.08
C ILE A 111 7.09 -2.72 7.02
N HIS A 112 7.81 -1.60 7.15
CA HIS A 112 8.92 -1.23 6.27
C HIS A 112 10.22 -1.99 6.54
N VAL A 113 10.30 -2.75 7.64
CA VAL A 113 11.39 -3.69 7.97
C VAL A 113 10.99 -5.13 7.62
N VAL A 114 9.77 -5.53 7.97
CA VAL A 114 9.25 -6.87 7.67
C VAL A 114 9.19 -7.12 6.18
N ALA A 115 8.66 -6.18 5.38
CA ALA A 115 8.53 -6.38 3.94
C ALA A 115 9.87 -6.70 3.23
N PRO A 116 10.98 -5.97 3.45
CA PRO A 116 12.26 -6.34 2.85
C PRO A 116 12.83 -7.65 3.43
N GLU A 117 12.73 -7.90 4.74
CA GLU A 117 13.22 -9.14 5.37
C GLU A 117 12.51 -10.39 4.83
N GLN A 118 11.22 -10.27 4.49
CA GLN A 118 10.42 -11.36 3.93
C GLN A 118 10.52 -11.45 2.40
N GLY A 119 11.40 -10.67 1.77
CA GLY A 119 11.59 -10.67 0.31
C GLY A 119 10.40 -10.10 -0.48
N ILE A 120 9.51 -9.37 0.17
CA ILE A 120 8.36 -8.69 -0.46
C ILE A 120 8.87 -7.47 -1.24
N THR A 121 9.78 -6.70 -0.64
CA THR A 121 10.43 -5.57 -1.31
C THR A 121 11.50 -6.09 -2.26
N GLN A 122 11.31 -5.85 -3.57
CA GLN A 122 12.23 -6.32 -4.62
C GLN A 122 12.52 -5.22 -5.64
N PRO A 123 13.73 -5.22 -6.26
CA PRO A 123 14.08 -4.24 -7.27
C PRO A 123 13.08 -4.20 -8.43
N GLY A 124 12.76 -3.00 -8.87
CA GLY A 124 11.89 -2.77 -10.02
C GLY A 124 10.40 -2.93 -9.76
N ARG A 125 9.97 -3.18 -8.52
CA ARG A 125 8.54 -3.22 -8.15
C ARG A 125 7.97 -1.84 -7.90
N LEU A 126 6.67 -1.67 -8.15
CA LEU A 126 5.88 -0.54 -7.66
C LEU A 126 5.05 -0.95 -6.44
N MET A 127 5.29 -0.31 -5.30
CA MET A 127 4.65 -0.64 -4.03
C MET A 127 3.96 0.58 -3.41
N VAL A 128 2.86 0.36 -2.70
CA VAL A 128 2.13 1.42 -2.00
C VAL A 128 1.80 1.02 -0.57
N CYS A 129 1.68 2.00 0.32
CA CYS A 129 1.23 1.83 1.70
C CYS A 129 0.69 3.15 2.24
N GLY A 130 -0.27 3.09 3.15
CA GLY A 130 -0.81 4.27 3.85
C GLY A 130 0.13 4.85 4.91
N ASP A 131 1.44 4.80 4.70
CA ASP A 131 2.48 5.30 5.62
C ASP A 131 3.45 6.23 4.89
N SER A 132 3.82 7.35 5.52
CA SER A 132 4.72 8.35 4.93
C SER A 132 6.14 7.83 4.64
N HIS A 133 6.59 6.80 5.35
CA HIS A 133 7.93 6.22 5.24
C HIS A 133 8.02 5.09 4.21
N THR A 134 6.99 4.92 3.38
CA THR A 134 6.98 3.93 2.29
C THR A 134 8.17 4.07 1.34
N SER A 135 8.77 5.25 1.23
CA SER A 135 9.99 5.51 0.45
C SER A 135 11.21 4.68 0.89
N THR A 136 11.23 4.13 2.12
CA THR A 136 12.31 3.24 2.61
C THR A 136 12.61 2.08 1.66
N HIS A 137 11.58 1.55 0.98
CA HIS A 137 11.74 0.45 0.01
C HIS A 137 12.55 0.84 -1.23
N GLY A 138 12.72 2.15 -1.49
CA GLY A 138 13.59 2.67 -2.54
C GLY A 138 15.06 2.29 -2.38
N ALA A 139 15.50 2.02 -1.14
CA ALA A 139 16.86 1.52 -0.87
C ALA A 139 17.14 0.16 -1.55
N LEU A 140 16.10 -0.62 -1.84
CA LEU A 140 16.19 -1.90 -2.55
C LEU A 140 15.81 -1.77 -4.04
N GLY A 141 15.77 -0.56 -4.58
CA GLY A 141 15.47 -0.30 -5.99
C GLY A 141 14.01 -0.49 -6.37
N ALA A 142 13.07 -0.48 -5.41
CA ALA A 142 11.64 -0.41 -5.66
C ALA A 142 11.18 1.05 -5.82
N LEU A 143 10.11 1.29 -6.58
CA LEU A 143 9.38 2.55 -6.57
C LEU A 143 8.25 2.44 -5.54
N ALA A 144 8.40 3.09 -4.39
CA ALA A 144 7.50 2.91 -3.27
C ALA A 144 6.93 4.23 -2.76
N LEU A 145 5.61 4.31 -2.68
CA LEU A 145 4.88 5.59 -2.62
C LEU A 145 3.80 5.54 -1.52
N SER A 146 3.72 6.63 -0.74
CA SER A 146 2.70 6.76 0.29
C SER A 146 1.33 7.08 -0.32
N CYS A 147 0.27 6.43 0.17
CA CYS A 147 -1.12 6.78 -0.12
C CYS A 147 -1.80 7.43 1.10
N SER A 148 -1.25 8.55 1.58
CA SER A 148 -1.83 9.38 2.65
C SER A 148 -2.56 10.61 2.09
N ARG A 149 -3.66 11.05 2.74
CA ARG A 149 -4.41 12.27 2.40
C ARG A 149 -3.43 13.46 2.38
N PRO A 150 -3.18 14.12 1.23
CA PRO A 150 -4.17 14.74 0.35
C PRO A 150 -4.20 14.16 -1.09
N CYS A 151 -3.52 13.04 -1.34
CA CYS A 151 -3.59 12.33 -2.61
C CYS A 151 -4.90 11.51 -2.64
N LEU A 152 -5.74 11.70 -3.66
CA LEU A 152 -7.14 11.25 -3.78
C LEU A 152 -7.33 9.71 -3.89
N ALA A 153 -6.33 8.91 -3.51
CA ALA A 153 -6.44 7.45 -3.42
C ALA A 153 -6.36 7.03 -1.95
N SER A 154 -7.49 6.56 -1.42
CA SER A 154 -7.52 5.93 -0.09
C SER A 154 -6.94 4.51 -0.18
N SER A 155 -6.48 3.95 0.94
CA SER A 155 -6.06 2.53 1.00
C SER A 155 -7.12 1.58 0.45
N ALA A 156 -8.42 1.95 0.54
CA ALA A 156 -9.51 1.17 -0.03
C ALA A 156 -9.46 1.09 -1.57
N ASP A 157 -9.11 2.18 -2.25
CA ASP A 157 -9.11 2.22 -3.71
C ASP A 157 -8.01 1.30 -4.26
N PHE A 158 -6.87 1.24 -3.58
CA PHE A 158 -5.82 0.27 -3.89
C PHE A 158 -6.26 -1.17 -3.60
N LEU A 159 -6.95 -1.41 -2.49
CA LEU A 159 -7.50 -2.73 -2.18
C LEU A 159 -8.54 -3.17 -3.22
N ALA A 160 -9.34 -2.25 -3.78
CA ALA A 160 -10.36 -2.53 -4.79
C ALA A 160 -9.82 -2.72 -6.23
N ALA A 161 -8.75 -2.01 -6.61
CA ALA A 161 -8.37 -1.89 -8.03
C ALA A 161 -6.96 -2.39 -8.35
N VAL A 162 -6.02 -2.39 -7.39
CA VAL A 162 -4.59 -2.73 -7.62
C VAL A 162 -3.96 -1.84 -8.72
N ARG A 163 -4.60 -0.70 -8.97
CA ARG A 163 -4.24 0.31 -9.93
C ARG A 163 -4.53 1.65 -9.29
N ALA A 164 -3.71 2.64 -9.59
CA ALA A 164 -4.00 4.02 -9.23
C ALA A 164 -3.54 4.94 -10.33
N TRP A 165 -4.31 6.00 -10.51
CA TRP A 165 -3.90 7.12 -11.32
C TRP A 165 -2.81 7.88 -10.59
N ALA A 166 -1.83 8.37 -11.34
CA ALA A 166 -0.73 9.12 -10.80
C ALA A 166 -0.28 10.18 -11.79
N THR A 167 -0.08 11.40 -11.31
CA THR A 167 0.61 12.45 -12.04
C THR A 167 2.08 12.41 -11.65
N ALA A 168 2.97 12.12 -12.61
CA ALA A 168 4.40 12.38 -12.41
C ALA A 168 4.65 13.87 -12.60
N LEU A 169 4.91 14.61 -11.52
CA LEU A 169 5.47 15.95 -11.64
C LEU A 169 6.97 15.79 -11.90
N LEU A 170 7.39 15.94 -13.16
CA LEU A 170 8.80 15.97 -13.52
C LEU A 170 9.39 17.35 -13.19
N PRO A 171 10.63 17.43 -12.65
CA PRO A 171 11.59 16.34 -12.56
C PRO A 171 11.67 15.73 -11.14
N ALA A 172 11.41 14.42 -11.04
CA ALA A 172 11.79 13.51 -9.95
C ALA A 172 11.36 13.83 -8.50
N SER A 173 10.63 14.91 -8.22
CA SER A 173 10.43 15.37 -6.84
C SER A 173 9.16 14.83 -6.17
N THR A 174 8.05 14.63 -6.90
CA THR A 174 6.79 14.18 -6.29
C THR A 174 5.86 13.51 -7.32
N ALA A 175 5.26 12.37 -6.97
CA ALA A 175 4.11 11.80 -7.70
C ALA A 175 2.85 11.93 -6.83
N CYS A 176 1.77 12.46 -7.39
CA CYS A 176 0.47 12.55 -6.72
C CYS A 176 -0.44 11.44 -7.25
N PHE A 177 -1.11 10.69 -6.36
CA PHE A 177 -1.98 9.57 -6.73
C PHE A 177 -3.46 9.92 -6.58
N THR A 178 -4.28 9.47 -7.54
CA THR A 178 -5.75 9.52 -7.49
C THR A 178 -6.33 8.11 -7.67
N ALA A 179 -7.45 7.82 -7.00
CA ALA A 179 -8.07 6.51 -7.04
C ALA A 179 -8.54 6.16 -8.46
N ALA A 180 -8.21 4.96 -8.95
CA ALA A 180 -8.86 4.42 -10.14
C ALA A 180 -10.08 3.59 -9.70
N THR A 181 -11.27 4.19 -9.65
CA THR A 181 -12.50 3.41 -9.50
C THR A 181 -12.84 2.76 -10.84
N ALA A 182 -13.26 1.49 -10.82
CA ALA A 182 -13.72 0.77 -12.02
C ALA A 182 -15.10 1.24 -12.50
N ALA A 183 -15.34 2.55 -12.49
CA ALA A 183 -16.63 3.17 -12.78
C ALA A 183 -16.43 4.49 -13.55
N SER A 184 -15.85 4.41 -14.75
CA SER A 184 -16.16 5.29 -15.90
C SER A 184 -15.20 4.97 -17.05
N GLU A 185 -15.55 3.98 -17.88
CA GLU A 185 -15.78 4.12 -19.32
C GLU A 185 -15.93 2.72 -19.97
N PRO A 186 -16.77 2.60 -21.03
CA PRO A 186 -17.10 1.34 -21.72
C PRO A 186 -15.93 0.68 -22.45
#